data_AF-A0A7K1ED02-F1
#
_entry.id   AF-A0A7K1ED02-F1
#
_cell.length_a   1.000
_cell.length_b   1.000
_cell.length_c   1.000
_cell.angle_alpha   90.00
_cell.angle_beta   90.00
_cell.angle_gamma   90.00
#
_symmetry.space_group_name_H-M   'P 1'
#
loop_
_entity.id
_entity.type
_entity.pdbx_description
1 polymer ?
#
loop_
_entity_poly.entity_id
_entity_poly.type
_entity_poly.pdbx_seq_one_letter_code
_entity_poly.pdbx_strand_id
1 'polypeptide(L)'
;MAERSHYETLGVARNADRETIRRAYLAIARATHPDRQSAGSVQRSDAESRIRAANAAWNTLGDQAKRQEYDRTLPDPLRTQVPRPTQPNL
;
A
#
# COMPACT_ATOMS: atom_id res chain seq x y z
N MET A 1 17.13 -0.10 8.60
CA MET A 1 15.84 -0.21 9.31
C MET A 1 14.77 -0.20 8.25
N ALA A 2 14.02 -1.31 8.11
CA ALA A 2 13.02 -1.42 7.05
C ALA A 2 11.93 -0.37 7.31
N GLU A 3 12.00 0.73 6.56
CA GLU A 3 10.91 1.69 6.44
C GLU A 3 9.66 0.89 6.09
N ARG A 4 8.70 0.85 7.03
CA ARG A 4 7.44 0.11 6.88
C ARG A 4 6.85 0.44 5.52
N SER A 5 6.99 -0.50 4.59
CA SER A 5 6.58 -0.24 3.22
C SER A 5 5.05 -0.09 3.18
N HIS A 6 4.52 0.67 2.23
CA HIS A 6 3.06 0.76 2.04
C HIS A 6 2.41 -0.63 1.89
N TYR A 7 3.17 -1.59 1.37
CA TYR A 7 2.81 -3.00 1.29
C TYR A 7 2.65 -3.66 2.68
N GLU A 8 3.62 -3.49 3.59
CA GLU A 8 3.52 -4.00 4.97
C GLU A 8 2.36 -3.36 5.74
N THR A 9 2.09 -2.07 5.49
CA THR A 9 0.96 -1.36 6.11
C THR A 9 -0.38 -2.00 5.77
N LEU A 10 -0.53 -2.46 4.53
CA LEU A 10 -1.71 -3.19 4.07
C LEU A 10 -1.64 -4.70 4.35
N GLY A 11 -0.50 -5.20 4.86
CA GLY A 11 -0.26 -6.64 5.04
C GLY A 11 -0.17 -7.41 3.73
N VAL A 12 0.22 -6.76 2.64
CA VAL A 12 0.36 -7.37 1.31
C VAL A 12 1.82 -7.45 0.90
N ALA A 13 2.13 -8.35 -0.04
CA ALA A 13 3.48 -8.46 -0.58
C ALA A 13 3.82 -7.32 -1.54
N ARG A 14 5.10 -7.00 -1.72
CA ARG A 14 5.62 -5.98 -2.68
C ARG A 14 5.15 -6.23 -4.11
N ASN A 15 5.03 -7.50 -4.49
CA ASN A 15 4.56 -7.95 -5.79
C ASN A 15 3.03 -8.08 -5.87
N ALA A 16 2.28 -7.67 -4.84
CA ALA A 16 0.83 -7.78 -4.84
C ALA A 16 0.20 -6.97 -5.98
N ASP A 17 -0.80 -7.54 -6.62
CA ASP A 17 -1.54 -6.84 -7.67
C ASP A 17 -2.43 -5.74 -7.07
N ARG A 18 -2.81 -4.76 -7.89
CA ARG A 18 -3.75 -3.69 -7.50
C ARG A 18 -5.03 -4.29 -6.91
N GLU A 19 -5.50 -5.41 -7.45
CA GLU A 19 -6.67 -6.11 -6.92
C GLU A 19 -6.44 -6.65 -5.50
N THR A 20 -5.25 -7.17 -5.21
CA THR A 20 -4.89 -7.68 -3.87
C THR A 20 -4.80 -6.53 -2.87
N ILE A 21 -4.18 -5.42 -3.25
CA ILE A 21 -4.10 -4.19 -2.45
C ILE A 21 -5.53 -3.66 -2.16
N ARG A 22 -6.42 -3.69 -3.15
CA ARG A 22 -7.82 -3.27 -2.99
C ARG A 22 -8.57 -4.18 -2.03
N ARG A 23 -8.38 -5.49 -2.15
CA ARG A 23 -8.98 -6.49 -1.27
C ARG A 23 -8.51 -6.32 0.18
N ALA A 24 -7.21 -6.07 0.39
CA ALA A 24 -6.65 -5.80 1.72
C ALA A 24 -7.23 -4.51 2.32
N TYR A 25 -7.29 -3.42 1.55
CA TYR A 25 -7.93 -2.17 1.97
C TYR A 25 -9.39 -2.39 2.39
N LEU A 26 -10.16 -3.11 1.58
CA LEU A 26 -11.56 -3.44 1.89
C LEU A 26 -11.69 -4.34 3.14
N ALA A 27 -10.75 -5.27 3.35
CA ALA A 27 -10.72 -6.11 4.55
C ALA A 27 -10.45 -5.26 5.80
N ILE A 28 -9.48 -4.34 5.75
CA ILE A 28 -9.21 -3.39 6.82
C ILE A 28 -10.43 -2.51 7.07
N ALA A 29 -11.02 -1.90 6.04
CA ALA A 29 -12.21 -1.07 6.18
C ALA A 29 -13.39 -1.79 6.87
N ARG A 30 -13.60 -3.08 6.55
CA ARG A 30 -14.61 -3.91 7.21
C ARG A 30 -14.25 -4.29 8.65
N ALA A 31 -12.97 -4.53 8.94
CA ALA A 31 -12.49 -4.83 10.29
C ALA A 31 -12.52 -3.60 11.21
N THR A 32 -12.29 -2.42 10.64
CA THR A 32 -12.29 -1.10 11.27
C THR A 32 -13.69 -0.50 11.38
N HIS A 33 -14.72 -1.14 10.79
CA HIS A 33 -16.04 -0.52 10.64
C HIS A 33 -16.68 -0.25 12.02
N PRO A 34 -17.20 0.97 12.28
CA PRO A 34 -17.79 1.33 13.57
C PRO A 34 -19.03 0.50 13.92
N ASP A 35 -19.65 -0.13 12.91
CA ASP A 35 -20.75 -1.09 13.07
C ASP A 35 -20.32 -2.36 13.83
N ARG A 36 -19.05 -2.77 13.70
CA ARG A 36 -18.48 -3.92 14.42
C ARG A 36 -17.73 -3.49 15.69
N GLN A 37 -17.47 -2.19 15.86
CA GLN A 37 -16.73 -1.66 17.00
C GLN A 37 -17.69 -1.01 18.01
N SER A 38 -17.86 -1.63 19.17
CA SER A 38 -18.65 -1.07 20.26
C SER A 38 -18.14 0.32 20.66
N ALA A 39 -19.05 1.30 20.69
CA ALA A 39 -18.74 2.69 21.01
C ALA A 39 -18.05 2.80 22.37
N GLY A 40 -16.78 3.25 22.38
CA GLY A 40 -15.98 3.46 23.60
C GLY A 40 -14.74 2.58 23.74
N SER A 41 -14.47 1.67 22.81
CA SER A 41 -13.28 0.80 22.86
C SER A 41 -12.03 1.50 22.32
N VAL A 42 -10.86 1.25 22.97
CA VAL A 42 -9.50 1.59 22.50
C VAL A 42 -9.28 1.20 21.02
N GLN A 43 -10.03 0.20 20.56
CA GLN A 43 -10.08 -0.27 19.18
C GLN A 43 -10.46 0.81 18.14
N ARG A 44 -11.18 1.88 18.49
CA ARG A 44 -11.53 2.96 17.53
C ARG A 44 -10.30 3.78 17.11
N SER A 45 -9.43 4.13 18.08
CA SER A 45 -8.22 4.89 17.79
C SER A 45 -7.20 4.07 16.99
N ASP A 46 -7.08 2.77 17.27
CA ASP A 46 -6.27 1.85 16.49
C ASP A 46 -6.82 1.67 15.06
N ALA A 47 -8.15 1.55 14.96
CA ALA A 47 -8.88 1.52 13.71
C ALA A 47 -8.57 2.74 12.82
N GLU A 48 -8.66 3.94 13.37
CA GLU A 48 -8.43 5.17 12.62
C GLU A 48 -6.99 5.27 12.12
N SER A 49 -6.00 4.86 12.92
CA SER A 49 -4.61 4.77 12.46
C SER A 49 -4.43 3.74 11.34
N ARG A 50 -5.05 2.56 11.46
CA ARG A 50 -4.97 1.51 10.43
C ARG A 50 -5.59 1.93 9.11
N ILE A 51 -6.79 2.53 9.13
CA ILE A 51 -7.46 2.98 7.90
C ILE A 51 -6.72 4.16 7.26
N ARG A 52 -6.14 5.05 8.07
CA ARG A 52 -5.34 6.18 7.59
C ARG A 52 -4.08 5.68 6.89
N ALA A 53 -3.38 4.73 7.50
CA ALA A 53 -2.19 4.11 6.91
C ALA A 53 -2.55 3.31 5.64
N ALA A 54 -3.67 2.59 5.63
CA ALA A 54 -4.18 1.88 4.47
C ALA A 54 -4.54 2.83 3.31
N ASN A 55 -5.13 3.99 3.60
CA ASN A 55 -5.42 5.03 2.60
C ASN A 55 -4.14 5.62 1.99
N ALA A 56 -3.14 5.92 2.83
CA ALA A 56 -1.85 6.41 2.36
C ALA A 56 -1.18 5.38 1.42
N ALA A 57 -1.21 4.09 1.82
CA ALA A 57 -0.70 3.01 0.99
C ALA A 57 -1.48 2.85 -0.32
N TRP A 58 -2.81 2.93 -0.29
CA TRP A 58 -3.63 2.88 -1.50
C TRP A 58 -3.38 4.06 -2.44
N ASN A 59 -3.12 5.26 -1.91
CA ASN A 59 -2.83 6.44 -2.73
C ASN A 59 -1.52 6.27 -3.53
N THR A 60 -0.50 5.64 -2.93
CA THR A 60 0.78 5.38 -3.59
C THR A 60 0.75 4.14 -4.47
N LEU A 61 0.21 3.02 -3.98
CA LEU A 61 0.25 1.72 -4.65
C LEU A 61 -0.93 1.47 -5.60
N GLY A 62 -2.04 2.18 -5.39
CA GLY A 62 -3.24 2.06 -6.20
C GLY A 62 -3.13 2.78 -7.54
N ASP A 63 -2.14 3.66 -7.71
CA ASP A 63 -1.85 4.29 -8.99
C ASP A 63 -0.57 3.70 -9.60
N GLN A 64 -0.64 3.26 -10.85
CA GLN A 64 0.48 2.57 -11.49
C GLN A 64 1.68 3.49 -11.66
N ALA A 65 1.44 4.78 -11.96
CA ALA A 65 2.51 5.76 -12.11
C ALA A 65 3.24 5.99 -10.78
N LYS A 66 2.48 6.24 -9.71
CA LYS A 66 3.03 6.43 -8.35
C LYS A 66 3.72 5.18 -7.82
N ARG A 67 3.18 4.00 -8.10
CA ARG A 67 3.80 2.72 -7.72
C ARG A 67 5.16 2.55 -8.41
N GLN A 68 5.26 2.90 -9.69
CA GLN A 68 6.53 2.84 -10.42
C GLN A 68 7.55 3.84 -9.88
N GLU A 69 7.14 5.07 -9.54
CA GLU A 69 8.03 6.03 -8.90
C GLU A 69 8.48 5.57 -7.51
N TYR A 70 7.56 5.08 -6.69
CA TYR A 70 7.85 4.54 -5.37
C TYR A 70 8.82 3.34 -5.44
N ASP A 71 8.58 2.42 -6.38
CA ASP A 71 9.45 1.27 -6.59
C ASP A 71 10.83 1.65 -7.15
N ARG A 72 10.92 2.76 -7.89
CA ARG A 72 12.19 3.37 -8.35
C ARG A 72 12.98 4.03 -7.23
N THR A 73 12.31 4.58 -6.22
CA THR A 73 12.95 5.21 -5.05
C THR A 73 13.39 4.22 -3.99
N LEU A 74 12.79 3.02 -3.96
CA LEU A 74 13.20 1.96 -3.05
C LEU A 74 14.62 1.48 -3.42
N PRO A 75 15.57 1.48 -2.47
CA PRO A 75 16.90 0.95 -2.71
C PRO A 75 16.81 -0.56 -2.87
N ASP A 76 16.70 -0.98 -4.12
CA ASP A 76 16.67 -2.39 -4.48
C ASP A 76 18.09 -2.98 -4.41
N PRO A 77 18.35 -4.00 -3.57
CA PRO A 77 19.66 -4.67 -3.56
C PRO A 77 19.93 -5.52 -4.81
N LEU A 78 18.99 -5.59 -5.76
CA LEU A 78 19.05 -6.36 -7.00
C LEU A 78 18.91 -5.46 -8.24
N ARG A 79 19.20 -4.15 -8.15
CA ARG A 79 19.10 -3.15 -9.23
C ARG A 79 20.08 -3.35 -10.40
N THR A 80 20.55 -4.59 -10.62
CA THR A 80 21.23 -5.05 -11.80
C THR A 80 20.17 -5.53 -12.80
N GLN A 81 19.98 -4.74 -13.87
CA GLN A 81 19.40 -5.14 -15.15
C GLN A 81 17.86 -5.17 -15.31
N VAL A 82 17.28 -3.99 -15.56
CA VAL A 82 16.27 -3.89 -16.63
C VAL A 82 16.60 -2.66 -17.49
N PRO A 83 17.08 -2.82 -18.74
CA PRO A 83 17.25 -1.69 -19.64
C PRO A 83 15.87 -1.11 -20.00
N ARG A 84 15.79 0.22 -19.96
CA ARG A 84 14.62 1.00 -20.35
C ARG A 84 14.27 0.68 -21.81
N PRO A 85 13.02 0.36 -22.18
CA PRO A 85 12.59 0.59 -23.55
C PRO A 85 12.50 2.10 -23.73
N THR A 86 13.42 2.65 -24.51
CA THR A 86 13.33 3.99 -25.08
C THR A 86 11.98 4.11 -25.79
N GLN A 87 11.19 5.11 -25.43
CA GLN A 87 10.04 5.51 -26.23
C GLN A 87 10.55 5.87 -27.64
N PRO A 88 9.96 5.32 -28.72
CA PRO A 88 10.33 5.72 -30.06
C PRO A 88 9.84 7.15 -30.34
N ASN A 89 10.75 7.90 -30.96
CA ASN A 89 10.65 9.28 -31.41
C ASN A 89 9.42 9.53 -32.30
N LEU A 90 8.71 10.64 -32.07
CA LEU A 90 7.90 11.34 -33.07
C LEU A 90 8.24 12.82 -33.02
#